data_AF-A0AAV4J612-F1
#
_entry.id   AF-A0AAV4J612-F1
#
_cell.length_a   1.000
_cell.length_b   1.000
_cell.length_c   1.000
_cell.angle_alpha   90.00
_cell.angle_beta   90.00
_cell.angle_gamma   90.00
#
_symmetry.space_group_name_H-M   'P 1'
#
loop_
_entity.id
_entity.type
_entity.pdbx_description
1 polymer ?
#
loop_
_entity_poly.entity_id
_entity_poly.type
_entity_poly.pdbx_seq_one_letter_code
_entity_poly.pdbx_strand_id
1 'polypeptide(L)'
;MLEESDDSMVKTVQPSIKTGRKWKVEKAIDKAKECLKMKEVIGQTQIDRKGLGSSSVKWWSKTEGKEKRDMIIDEVRQKEDFRRFQKAVQLPQQGHERTWNLQSRDFLSWEDIWQAPVRISFLIVSVYDLLPETIWYAGERRMILHANYVMTDKLQNMF
;
A
#
# COMPACT_ATOMS: atom_id res chain seq x y z
N MET A 1 -9.44 6.14 28.05
CA MET A 1 -9.72 5.06 27.04
C MET A 1 -11.12 4.44 27.19
N LEU A 2 -11.68 4.37 28.40
CA LEU A 2 -13.04 3.86 28.66
C LEU A 2 -14.07 4.93 29.01
N GLU A 3 -13.76 6.22 28.79
CA GLU A 3 -14.66 7.36 29.04
C GLU A 3 -15.99 7.26 28.26
N GLU A 4 -15.96 6.63 27.08
CA GLU A 4 -17.08 6.50 26.15
C GLU A 4 -17.89 5.19 26.39
N SER A 5 -17.78 4.53 27.56
CA SER A 5 -18.48 3.26 27.85
C SER A 5 -19.88 3.54 28.34
N ASP A 6 -20.89 2.78 27.96
CA ASP A 6 -22.25 3.04 28.46
C ASP A 6 -22.38 2.70 29.97
N ASP A 7 -21.52 1.84 30.48
CA ASP A 7 -21.48 1.43 31.89
C ASP A 7 -20.81 2.49 32.77
N SER A 8 -21.56 3.01 33.75
CA SER A 8 -21.10 4.03 34.70
C SER A 8 -19.98 3.53 35.62
N MET A 9 -19.96 2.25 35.97
CA MET A 9 -18.91 1.65 36.79
C MET A 9 -17.58 1.61 36.02
N VAL A 10 -17.65 1.23 34.75
CA VAL A 10 -16.49 1.20 33.85
C VAL A 10 -15.93 2.61 33.60
N LYS A 11 -16.81 3.62 33.47
CA LYS A 11 -16.40 5.03 33.39
C LYS A 11 -15.68 5.52 34.65
N THR A 12 -16.05 4.99 35.81
CA THR A 12 -15.52 5.43 37.11
C THR A 12 -14.17 4.80 37.42
N VAL A 13 -14.00 3.52 37.11
CA VAL A 13 -12.79 2.76 37.47
C VAL A 13 -11.55 3.22 36.70
N GLN A 14 -11.70 3.67 35.45
CA GLN A 14 -10.62 4.11 34.53
C GLN A 14 -9.25 3.50 34.83
N PRO A 15 -9.04 2.21 34.54
CA PRO A 15 -7.83 1.52 34.92
C PRO A 15 -6.60 2.16 34.28
N SER A 16 -5.60 2.46 35.11
CA SER A 16 -4.31 2.98 34.63
C SER A 16 -3.57 1.88 33.86
N ILE A 17 -3.47 2.04 32.54
CA ILE A 17 -2.75 1.09 31.68
C ILE A 17 -1.25 1.37 31.77
N LYS A 18 -0.49 0.42 32.32
CA LYS A 18 0.97 0.48 32.33
C LYS A 18 1.49 0.36 30.89
N THR A 19 1.86 1.50 30.29
CA THR A 19 2.50 1.54 28.98
C THR A 19 4.03 1.48 29.13
N GLY A 20 4.74 0.94 28.13
CA GLY A 20 6.21 0.86 28.15
C GLY A 20 6.92 2.22 28.09
N ARG A 21 8.26 2.21 28.17
CA ARG A 21 9.08 3.44 28.24
C ARG A 21 8.97 4.34 26.99
N LYS A 22 8.88 3.74 25.80
CA LYS A 22 8.99 4.46 24.51
C LYS A 22 7.67 5.07 24.03
N TRP A 23 6.55 4.59 24.53
CA TRP A 23 5.23 5.05 24.09
C TRP A 23 4.36 5.31 25.31
N LYS A 24 3.68 6.45 25.32
CA LYS A 24 2.72 6.82 26.38
C LYS A 24 1.35 6.93 25.74
N VAL A 25 0.42 6.05 26.14
CA VAL A 25 -0.92 5.94 25.55
C VAL A 25 -1.71 7.23 25.75
N GLU A 26 -1.72 7.81 26.95
CA GLU A 26 -2.44 9.05 27.26
C GLU A 26 -2.06 10.19 26.30
N LYS A 27 -0.76 10.46 26.17
CA LYS A 27 -0.25 11.48 25.24
C LYS A 27 -0.60 11.22 23.78
N ALA A 28 -0.67 9.95 23.38
CA ALA A 28 -1.04 9.59 22.01
C ALA A 28 -2.54 9.81 21.77
N ILE A 29 -3.38 9.45 22.73
CA ILE A 29 -4.82 9.66 22.70
C ILE A 29 -5.14 11.16 22.70
N ASP A 30 -4.49 11.96 23.56
CA ASP A 30 -4.74 13.41 23.64
C ASP A 30 -4.38 14.10 22.31
N LYS A 31 -3.21 13.77 21.77
CA LYS A 31 -2.81 14.25 20.42
C LYS A 31 -3.75 13.79 19.32
N ALA A 32 -4.35 12.61 19.43
CA ALA A 32 -5.33 12.14 18.45
C ALA A 32 -6.65 12.92 18.59
N LYS A 33 -7.16 13.11 19.81
CA LYS A 33 -8.34 13.94 20.10
C LYS A 33 -8.17 15.37 19.57
N GLU A 34 -7.02 16.01 19.81
CA GLU A 34 -6.71 17.35 19.28
C GLU A 34 -6.69 17.37 17.75
N CYS A 35 -6.12 16.35 17.11
CA CYS A 35 -6.06 16.29 15.65
C CYS A 35 -7.44 16.11 15.02
N LEU A 36 -8.29 15.29 15.63
CA LEU A 36 -9.67 15.09 15.19
C LEU A 36 -10.48 16.39 15.30
N LYS A 37 -10.33 17.12 16.42
CA LYS A 37 -10.91 18.47 16.56
C LYS A 37 -10.40 19.44 15.49
N MET A 38 -9.10 19.41 15.20
CA MET A 38 -8.53 20.28 14.18
C MET A 38 -9.01 19.92 12.77
N LYS A 39 -9.14 18.62 12.45
CA LYS A 39 -9.74 18.15 11.19
C LYS A 39 -11.19 18.62 11.03
N GLU A 40 -11.94 18.66 12.13
CA GLU A 40 -13.31 19.18 12.14
C GLU A 40 -13.37 20.69 11.86
N VAL A 41 -12.43 21.48 12.41
CA VAL A 41 -12.32 22.93 12.12
C VAL A 41 -11.90 23.19 10.67
N ILE A 42 -10.96 22.42 10.13
CA ILE A 42 -10.51 22.53 8.73
C ILE A 42 -11.66 22.15 7.79
N GLY A 43 -12.53 21.23 8.21
CA GLY A 43 -13.62 20.72 7.41
C GLY A 43 -13.16 19.66 6.41
N GLN A 44 -14.01 19.37 5.43
CA GLN A 44 -13.78 18.30 4.48
C GLN A 44 -12.74 18.72 3.44
N THR A 45 -11.56 18.10 3.50
CA THR A 45 -10.52 18.29 2.49
C THR A 45 -10.69 17.31 1.33
N GLN A 46 -10.22 17.70 0.15
CA GLN A 46 -10.10 16.76 -0.97
C GLN A 46 -9.07 15.68 -0.62
N ILE A 47 -9.44 14.42 -0.86
CA ILE A 47 -8.54 13.28 -0.71
C ILE A 47 -8.17 12.82 -2.13
N ASP A 48 -6.88 12.82 -2.43
CA ASP A 48 -6.31 12.41 -3.72
C ASP A 48 -6.99 13.12 -4.91
N ARG A 49 -7.28 12.37 -5.98
CA ARG A 49 -7.95 12.84 -7.19
C ARG A 49 -9.46 12.56 -7.18
N LYS A 50 -10.04 12.25 -6.01
CA LYS A 50 -11.48 11.91 -5.88
C LYS A 50 -12.39 13.14 -5.92
N GLY A 51 -11.84 14.34 -5.77
CA GLY A 51 -12.60 15.59 -5.72
C GLY A 51 -13.25 15.87 -4.36
N LEU A 52 -13.71 17.10 -4.17
CA LEU A 52 -14.44 17.52 -2.96
C LEU A 52 -15.81 16.85 -2.91
N GLY A 53 -16.23 16.37 -1.73
CA GLY A 53 -17.56 15.79 -1.51
C GLY A 53 -17.71 14.32 -1.89
N SER A 54 -16.67 13.65 -2.42
CA SER A 54 -16.75 12.22 -2.79
C SER A 54 -16.87 11.27 -1.58
N SER A 55 -16.37 11.67 -0.41
CA SER A 55 -16.41 10.86 0.82
C SER A 55 -17.44 11.39 1.80
N SER A 56 -18.19 10.50 2.46
CA SER A 56 -18.93 10.85 3.67
C SER A 56 -17.95 11.02 4.83
N VAL A 57 -17.97 12.18 5.48
CA VAL A 57 -17.12 12.48 6.64
C VAL A 57 -17.92 12.32 7.90
N LYS A 58 -17.38 11.53 8.84
CA LYS A 58 -17.87 11.48 10.22
C LYS A 58 -17.15 12.53 11.05
N TRP A 59 -17.92 13.34 11.76
CA TRP A 59 -17.41 14.46 12.54
C TRP A 59 -17.22 14.08 13.99
N TRP A 60 -16.09 14.46 14.58
CA TRP A 60 -15.75 14.12 15.96
C TRP A 60 -16.82 14.57 16.96
N SER A 61 -17.41 15.76 16.77
CA SER A 61 -18.45 16.27 17.68
C SER A 61 -19.78 15.52 17.58
N LYS A 62 -20.03 14.81 16.47
CA LYS A 62 -21.32 14.17 16.17
C LYS A 62 -21.32 12.67 16.43
N THR A 63 -20.18 12.11 16.81
CA THR A 63 -20.02 10.68 17.02
C THR A 63 -19.95 10.37 18.50
N GLU A 64 -20.45 9.21 18.90
CA GLU A 64 -20.50 8.79 20.30
C GLU A 64 -20.10 7.31 20.45
N GLY A 65 -19.65 6.94 21.64
CA GLY A 65 -19.51 5.55 22.06
C GLY A 65 -18.38 4.80 21.35
N LYS A 66 -18.70 3.68 20.69
CA LYS A 66 -17.70 2.84 20.02
C LYS A 66 -17.06 3.55 18.84
N GLU A 67 -17.86 4.18 17.99
CA GLU A 67 -17.37 4.85 16.78
C GLU A 67 -16.34 5.95 17.12
N LYS A 68 -16.54 6.62 18.25
CA LYS A 68 -15.63 7.65 18.74
C LYS A 68 -14.27 7.08 19.16
N ARG A 69 -14.26 5.90 19.75
CA ARG A 69 -13.01 5.16 20.04
C ARG A 69 -12.32 4.72 18.76
N ASP A 70 -13.08 4.19 17.81
CA ASP A 70 -12.55 3.72 16.52
C ASP A 70 -11.87 4.87 15.79
N MET A 71 -12.47 6.06 15.76
CA MET A 71 -11.83 7.27 15.21
C MET A 71 -10.51 7.63 15.91
N ILE A 72 -10.44 7.55 17.24
CA ILE A 72 -9.17 7.77 17.97
C ILE A 72 -8.13 6.74 17.55
N ILE A 73 -8.50 5.46 17.49
CA ILE A 73 -7.58 4.37 17.17
C ILE A 73 -7.04 4.54 15.74
N ASP A 74 -7.92 4.85 14.79
CA ASP A 74 -7.55 5.07 13.40
C ASP A 74 -6.65 6.30 13.25
N GLU A 75 -6.91 7.39 13.98
CA GLU A 75 -6.05 8.57 13.99
C GLU A 75 -4.65 8.26 14.55
N VAL A 76 -4.57 7.48 15.62
CA VAL A 76 -3.28 7.04 16.20
C VAL A 76 -2.51 6.17 15.20
N ARG A 77 -3.21 5.26 14.51
CA ARG A 77 -2.61 4.42 13.46
C ARG A 77 -2.09 5.26 12.30
N GLN A 78 -2.91 6.15 11.76
CA GLN A 78 -2.52 7.04 10.66
C GLN A 78 -1.31 7.90 11.01
N LYS A 79 -1.23 8.43 12.25
CA LYS A 79 -0.06 9.20 12.70
C LYS A 79 1.21 8.35 12.75
N GLU A 80 1.13 7.10 13.20
CA GLU A 80 2.28 6.22 13.22
C GLU A 80 2.69 5.77 11.81
N ASP A 81 1.72 5.50 10.93
CA ASP A 81 1.98 5.17 9.53
C ASP A 81 2.61 6.35 8.79
N PHE A 82 2.14 7.57 9.04
CA PHE A 82 2.77 8.78 8.52
C PHE A 82 4.20 8.94 9.02
N ARG A 83 4.46 8.68 10.31
CA ARG A 83 5.82 8.71 10.85
C ARG A 83 6.73 7.67 10.20
N ARG A 84 6.22 6.45 9.99
CA ARG A 84 6.94 5.39 9.27
C ARG A 84 7.19 5.78 7.82
N PHE A 85 6.21 6.39 7.17
CA PHE A 85 6.32 6.93 5.82
C PHE A 85 7.43 7.98 5.74
N GLN A 86 7.42 8.98 6.63
CA GLN A 86 8.46 10.00 6.70
C GLN A 86 9.85 9.38 6.89
N LYS A 87 9.97 8.41 7.80
CA LYS A 87 11.24 7.73 8.03
C LYS A 87 11.74 6.98 6.80
N ALA A 88 10.85 6.30 6.09
CA ALA A 88 11.22 5.56 4.87
C ALA A 88 11.62 6.50 3.73
N VAL A 89 10.96 7.65 3.58
CA VAL A 89 11.34 8.68 2.60
C VAL A 89 12.74 9.24 2.88
N GLN A 90 13.12 9.37 4.15
CA GLN A 90 14.45 9.86 4.55
C GLN A 90 15.58 8.84 4.33
N LEU A 91 15.26 7.56 4.10
CA LEU A 91 16.27 6.53 3.87
C LEU A 91 16.59 6.46 2.37
N PRO A 92 17.84 6.72 1.93
CA PRO A 92 18.15 6.89 0.50
C PRO A 92 17.82 5.66 -0.36
N GLN A 93 18.01 4.45 0.16
CA GLN A 93 17.70 3.21 -0.56
C GLN A 93 16.19 2.86 -0.58
N GLN A 94 15.44 3.21 0.47
CA GLN A 94 14.00 2.91 0.58
C GLN A 94 13.10 4.06 0.07
N GLY A 95 13.62 5.29 0.05
CA GLY A 95 12.98 6.47 -0.52
C GLY A 95 12.95 6.46 -2.04
N HIS A 96 13.91 5.74 -2.68
CA HIS A 96 13.90 5.50 -4.12
C HIS A 96 12.68 4.66 -4.53
N GLU A 97 12.37 3.58 -3.81
CA GLU A 97 11.17 2.74 -4.01
C GLU A 97 9.85 3.49 -3.74
N ARG A 98 9.87 4.58 -2.96
CA ARG A 98 8.68 5.40 -2.66
C ARG A 98 8.37 6.42 -3.75
N THR A 99 9.36 6.76 -4.56
CA THR A 99 9.17 7.66 -5.68
C THR A 99 8.78 6.79 -6.86
N TRP A 100 7.49 6.78 -7.21
CA TRP A 100 6.99 6.21 -8.47
C TRP A 100 7.45 7.10 -9.64
N ASN A 101 8.74 7.38 -9.72
CA ASN A 101 9.32 7.88 -10.94
C ASN A 101 9.14 6.74 -11.93
N LEU A 102 8.44 7.04 -13.02
CA LEU A 102 8.40 6.26 -14.25
C LEU A 102 9.80 6.22 -14.93
N GLN A 103 10.87 6.19 -14.13
CA GLN A 103 12.29 6.09 -14.45
C GLN A 103 12.78 4.90 -13.62
N SER A 104 12.30 3.70 -13.89
CA SER A 104 12.76 2.94 -15.04
C SER A 104 11.61 2.35 -15.83
N ARG A 105 11.26 2.96 -16.98
CA ARG A 105 11.07 2.14 -18.18
C ARG A 105 12.45 1.71 -18.68
N ASP A 106 13.22 1.04 -17.84
CA ASP A 106 14.10 0.02 -18.37
C ASP A 106 13.10 -1.04 -18.80
N PHE A 107 12.63 -0.95 -20.05
CA PHE A 107 11.98 -2.10 -20.66
C PHE A 107 12.99 -3.21 -20.45
N LEU A 108 12.69 -4.15 -19.55
CA LEU A 108 13.54 -5.31 -19.32
C LEU A 108 13.89 -5.84 -20.71
N SER A 109 15.17 -5.79 -21.06
CA SER A 109 15.59 -6.36 -22.34
C SER A 109 15.21 -7.82 -22.30
N TRP A 110 14.89 -8.40 -23.45
CA TRP A 110 14.64 -9.84 -23.52
C TRP A 110 15.83 -10.62 -22.92
N GLU A 111 17.04 -10.10 -23.07
CA GLU A 111 18.25 -10.64 -22.43
C GLU A 111 18.18 -10.60 -20.89
N ASP A 112 17.71 -9.50 -20.28
CA ASP A 112 17.58 -9.36 -18.83
C ASP A 112 16.52 -10.32 -18.25
N ILE A 113 15.45 -10.58 -19.01
CA ILE A 113 14.40 -11.54 -18.66
C ILE A 113 14.94 -12.98 -18.68
N TRP A 114 15.82 -13.31 -19.64
CA TRP A 114 16.45 -14.63 -19.69
C TRP A 114 17.54 -14.86 -18.65
N GLN A 115 18.17 -13.79 -18.16
CA GLN A 115 19.12 -13.85 -17.04
C GLN A 115 18.41 -13.89 -15.66
N ALA A 116 17.09 -13.77 -15.62
CA ALA A 116 16.31 -13.82 -14.40
C ALA A 116 16.37 -15.22 -13.75
N PRO A 117 16.14 -15.34 -12.42
CA PRO A 117 16.14 -16.62 -11.73
C PRO A 117 15.23 -17.63 -12.43
N VAL A 118 15.68 -18.90 -12.50
CA VAL A 118 15.06 -20.01 -13.26
C VAL A 118 13.53 -20.15 -13.09
N ARG A 119 12.99 -19.68 -11.96
CA ARG A 119 11.55 -19.68 -11.67
C ARG A 119 10.75 -18.74 -12.59
N ILE A 120 11.33 -17.60 -12.97
CA ILE A 120 10.69 -16.60 -13.84
C ILE A 120 10.73 -17.07 -15.29
N SER A 121 11.87 -17.59 -15.75
CA SER A 121 11.99 -18.16 -17.10
C SER A 121 11.09 -19.38 -17.28
N PHE A 122 11.00 -20.28 -16.29
CA PHE A 122 10.06 -21.41 -16.31
C PHE A 122 8.60 -20.96 -16.44
N LEU A 123 8.18 -19.95 -15.68
CA LEU A 123 6.82 -19.42 -15.75
C LEU A 123 6.52 -18.85 -17.14
N ILE A 124 7.44 -18.08 -17.70
CA ILE A 124 7.28 -17.49 -19.04
C ILE A 124 7.17 -18.60 -20.10
N VAL A 125 8.09 -19.58 -20.09
CA VAL A 125 8.06 -20.70 -21.04
C VAL A 125 6.79 -21.52 -20.90
N SER A 126 6.37 -21.84 -19.67
CA SER A 126 5.15 -22.64 -19.43
C SER A 126 3.87 -21.97 -19.94
N VAL A 127 3.82 -20.63 -19.91
CA VAL A 127 2.66 -19.88 -20.42
C VAL A 127 2.70 -19.75 -21.95
N TYR A 128 3.90 -19.59 -22.53
CA TYR A 128 4.08 -19.52 -23.98
C TYR A 128 3.82 -20.87 -24.68
N ASP A 129 4.26 -21.99 -24.09
CA ASP A 129 4.02 -23.33 -24.66
C ASP A 129 2.55 -23.74 -24.61
N LEU A 130 1.76 -23.13 -23.72
CA LEU A 130 0.33 -23.36 -23.59
C LEU A 130 -0.51 -22.41 -24.46
N LEU A 131 0.11 -21.48 -25.19
CA LEU A 131 -0.63 -20.61 -26.10
C LEU A 131 -1.12 -21.45 -27.30
N PRO A 132 -2.45 -21.57 -27.53
CA PRO A 132 -2.94 -22.28 -28.70
C PRO A 132 -2.47 -21.53 -29.96
N GLU A 133 -1.81 -22.22 -30.90
CA GLU A 133 -1.37 -21.65 -32.20
C GLU A 133 -2.52 -21.10 -33.07
N THR A 134 -3.77 -21.15 -32.60
CA THR A 134 -4.96 -20.99 -33.41
C THR A 134 -5.62 -19.62 -33.34
N ILE A 135 -5.05 -18.66 -32.59
CA ILE A 135 -5.63 -17.31 -32.56
C ILE A 135 -4.64 -16.28 -33.15
N TRP A 136 -5.07 -15.74 -34.30
CA TRP A 136 -4.73 -14.44 -34.91
C TRP A 136 -3.95 -14.39 -36.24
N TYR A 137 -4.26 -13.30 -36.95
CA TYR A 137 -4.30 -13.11 -38.39
C TYR A 137 -2.93 -12.98 -39.09
N ALA A 138 -2.93 -13.23 -40.39
CA ALA A 138 -1.80 -13.38 -41.32
C ALA A 138 -0.78 -12.21 -41.43
N GLY A 139 -0.84 -11.18 -40.59
CA GLY A 139 0.07 -10.02 -40.62
C GLY A 139 1.29 -10.11 -39.70
N GLU A 140 1.23 -10.88 -38.60
CA GLU A 140 2.25 -10.84 -37.53
C GLU A 140 3.19 -12.06 -37.50
N ARG A 141 3.10 -12.95 -38.50
CA ARG A 141 3.90 -14.18 -38.56
C ARG A 141 5.42 -13.97 -38.64
N ARG A 142 5.91 -12.79 -39.05
CA ARG A 142 7.36 -12.53 -39.17
C ARG A 142 8.07 -12.34 -37.82
N MET A 143 7.40 -11.78 -36.81
CA MET A 143 8.04 -11.56 -35.50
C MET A 143 8.09 -12.82 -34.64
N ILE A 144 7.05 -13.66 -34.73
CA ILE A 144 6.97 -14.91 -33.95
C ILE A 144 7.91 -15.98 -34.50
N LEU A 145 8.08 -16.07 -35.83
CA LEU A 145 9.04 -17.01 -36.43
C LEU A 145 10.49 -16.67 -36.08
N HIS A 146 10.83 -15.38 -35.94
CA HIS A 146 12.16 -14.96 -35.52
C HIS A 146 12.40 -15.27 -34.03
N ALA A 147 11.39 -15.06 -33.17
CA ALA A 147 11.47 -15.40 -31.75
C ALA A 147 11.53 -16.92 -31.51
N ASN A 148 10.75 -17.73 -32.24
CA ASN A 148 10.79 -19.18 -32.15
C ASN A 148 12.11 -19.76 -32.67
N TYR A 149 12.66 -19.23 -33.78
CA TYR A 149 13.96 -19.65 -34.29
C TYR A 149 15.09 -19.35 -33.30
N VAL A 150 15.08 -18.15 -32.69
CA VAL A 150 16.04 -17.77 -31.64
C VAL A 150 15.86 -18.60 -30.35
N MET A 151 14.62 -18.98 -29.99
CA MET A 151 14.34 -19.90 -28.89
C MET A 151 14.89 -21.30 -29.15
N THR A 152 14.62 -21.89 -30.32
CA THR A 152 15.06 -23.26 -30.63
C THR A 152 16.58 -23.36 -30.73
N ASP A 153 17.24 -22.33 -31.28
CA ASP A 153 18.69 -22.30 -31.46
C ASP A 153 19.43 -22.08 -30.12
N LYS A 154 18.89 -21.26 -29.19
CA LYS A 154 19.48 -21.12 -27.84
C LYS A 154 19.21 -22.33 -26.94
N LEU A 155 18.07 -23.03 -27.11
CA LEU A 155 17.76 -24.23 -26.34
C LEU A 155 18.59 -25.45 -26.79
N GLN A 156 18.91 -25.60 -28.08
CA GLN A 156 19.79 -26.66 -28.57
C GLN A 156 21.26 -26.46 -28.17
N ASN A 157 21.69 -25.24 -27.89
CA ASN A 157 23.06 -24.91 -27.47
C ASN A 157 23.26 -24.91 -25.94
N MET A 158 22.23 -25.22 -25.15
CA MET A 158 22.29 -25.27 -23.68
C MET A 158 22.23 -26.68 -23.07
N PHE A 159 22.20 -27.73 -23.90
CA PHE A 159 22.33 -29.14 -23.49
C PHE A 159 23.46 -29.85 -24.23
#